data_AF-A0A965FCA3-F1
#
_entry.id   AF-A0A965FCA3-F1
#
_cell.length_a   1.000
_cell.length_b   1.000
_cell.length_c   1.000
_cell.angle_alpha   90.00
_cell.angle_beta   90.00
_cell.angle_gamma   90.00
#
_symmetry.space_group_name_H-M   'P 1'
#
loop_
_entity.id
_entity.type
_entity.pdbx_description
1 polymer ?
#
loop_
_entity_poly.entity_id
_entity_poly.type
_entity_poly.pdbx_seq_one_letter_code
_entity_poly.pdbx_strand_id
1 'polypeptide(L)'
;MKTTRRSLILSPALLATPALAQAPWPRRPITFIAPAAPGGATDILARVMAQTMQASLGQPVVVENRGGAAGVIATEAIAAAQPDGHTIGIGMISTLAVNPHVYRMRADVMKDFAHIGMIAKVPMVLLAQHSLAEGGLAGFIARAKAAPDTITYGSAGAGSNVHIGMIAFLEAAGIKMVHVPYRGSG
;
A
#
# COMPACT_ATOMS: atom_id res chain seq x y z
N MET A 1 13.24 2.05 -79.22
CA MET A 1 13.17 1.48 -77.85
C MET A 1 14.57 1.35 -77.29
N LYS A 2 14.95 2.17 -76.31
CA LYS A 2 16.06 1.96 -75.36
C LYS A 2 15.89 3.01 -74.25
N THR A 3 15.06 2.68 -73.27
CA THR A 3 14.84 3.49 -72.07
C THR A 3 16.04 3.35 -71.14
N THR A 4 16.68 4.48 -70.83
CA THR A 4 17.88 4.57 -70.00
C THR A 4 17.50 4.45 -68.52
N ARG A 5 18.08 3.45 -67.83
CA ARG A 5 17.89 3.06 -66.42
C ARG A 5 18.41 4.05 -65.37
N ARG A 6 18.51 5.34 -65.68
CA ARG A 6 19.02 6.38 -64.78
C ARG A 6 18.02 7.50 -64.68
N SER A 7 17.12 7.45 -63.69
CA SER A 7 16.45 8.60 -63.06
C SER A 7 15.28 8.09 -62.23
N LEU A 8 15.54 7.59 -61.03
CA LEU A 8 14.53 7.47 -59.96
C LEU A 8 15.24 7.09 -58.65
N ILE A 9 16.11 7.97 -58.18
CA ILE A 9 16.37 8.11 -56.76
C ILE A 9 15.68 9.41 -56.38
N LEU A 10 14.36 9.36 -56.25
CA LEU A 10 13.57 10.46 -55.71
C LEU A 10 13.51 10.24 -54.20
N SER A 11 14.28 11.04 -53.47
CA SER A 11 14.36 11.06 -52.01
C SER A 11 12.97 11.04 -51.37
N PRO A 12 12.69 10.14 -50.40
CA PRO A 12 11.60 10.34 -49.47
C PRO A 12 12.06 11.36 -48.42
N ALA A 13 12.09 12.64 -48.79
CA ALA A 13 12.18 13.76 -47.84
C ALA A 13 10.77 14.14 -47.34
N LEU A 14 9.92 13.14 -47.07
CA LEU A 14 8.60 13.36 -46.50
C LEU A 14 8.69 13.29 -44.97
N LEU A 15 8.65 14.48 -44.38
CA LEU A 15 7.96 14.79 -43.12
C LEU A 15 8.56 14.16 -41.86
N ALA A 16 9.73 14.66 -41.45
CA ALA A 16 10.03 14.74 -40.02
C ALA A 16 9.07 15.77 -39.39
N THR A 17 7.87 15.34 -38.99
CA THR A 17 7.04 16.13 -38.08
C THR A 17 7.84 16.28 -36.79
N PRO A 18 7.95 17.51 -36.22
CA PRO A 18 8.60 17.66 -34.94
C PRO A 18 7.83 16.80 -33.94
N ALA A 19 8.53 15.87 -33.30
CA ALA A 19 7.98 15.15 -32.16
C ALA A 19 7.64 16.21 -31.11
N LEU A 20 6.35 16.53 -30.96
CA LEU A 20 5.88 17.33 -29.84
C LEU A 20 6.22 16.52 -28.59
N ALA A 21 7.29 16.93 -27.91
CA ALA A 21 7.68 16.34 -26.64
C ALA A 21 6.44 16.32 -25.76
N GLN A 22 6.12 15.15 -25.18
CA GLN A 22 5.03 15.09 -24.22
C GLN A 22 5.32 16.12 -23.13
N ALA A 23 4.33 16.96 -22.82
CA ALA A 23 4.48 17.97 -21.78
C ALA A 23 5.02 17.29 -20.50
N PRO A 24 5.97 17.93 -19.79
CA PRO A 24 6.65 17.30 -18.67
C PRO A 24 5.64 16.83 -17.63
N TRP A 25 5.83 15.61 -17.13
CA TRP A 25 5.09 15.11 -15.98
C TRP A 25 5.56 15.84 -14.72
N PRO A 26 4.68 16.18 -13.75
CA PRO A 26 3.22 16.00 -13.77
C PRO A 26 2.47 17.14 -14.45
N ARG A 27 1.37 16.80 -15.16
CA ARG A 27 0.57 17.76 -15.97
C ARG A 27 -0.74 18.17 -15.32
N ARG A 28 -1.15 17.48 -14.26
CA ARG A 28 -2.38 17.68 -13.51
C ARG A 28 -2.16 17.20 -12.06
N PRO A 29 -3.09 17.47 -11.14
CA PRO A 29 -3.00 16.95 -9.78
C PRO A 29 -2.80 15.43 -9.73
N ILE A 30 -2.03 15.00 -8.75
CA ILE A 30 -1.76 13.58 -8.44
C ILE A 30 -2.73 13.15 -7.33
N THR A 31 -3.44 12.05 -7.53
CA THR A 31 -4.22 11.38 -6.49
C THR A 31 -3.33 10.41 -5.71
N PHE A 32 -3.27 10.57 -4.40
CA PHE A 32 -2.52 9.71 -3.48
C PHE A 32 -3.49 8.90 -2.61
N ILE A 33 -3.68 7.64 -2.98
CA ILE A 33 -4.61 6.73 -2.30
C ILE A 33 -3.97 6.18 -1.01
N ALA A 34 -4.66 6.41 0.12
CA ALA A 34 -4.30 5.88 1.44
C ALA A 34 -5.24 4.73 1.84
N PRO A 35 -4.74 3.51 2.14
CA PRO A 35 -5.55 2.34 2.52
C PRO A 35 -6.03 2.38 3.98
N ALA A 36 -6.53 3.53 4.45
CA ALA A 36 -6.97 3.74 5.83
C ALA A 36 -8.14 4.73 5.91
N ALA A 37 -8.84 4.71 7.05
CA ALA A 37 -9.77 5.77 7.39
C ALA A 37 -9.01 7.10 7.66
N PRO A 38 -9.65 8.27 7.44
CA PRO A 38 -9.07 9.56 7.80
C PRO A 38 -8.63 9.62 9.26
N GLY A 39 -7.46 10.21 9.53
CA GLY A 39 -6.90 10.34 10.88
C GLY A 39 -6.07 9.14 11.36
N GLY A 40 -6.10 8.00 10.66
CA GLY A 40 -5.22 6.86 10.97
C GLY A 40 -3.76 7.12 10.61
N ALA A 41 -2.83 6.33 11.16
CA ALA A 41 -1.39 6.49 10.92
C ALA A 41 -1.00 6.54 9.43
N THR A 42 -1.63 5.74 8.58
CA THR A 42 -1.38 5.75 7.13
C THR A 42 -1.85 7.03 6.45
N ASP A 43 -2.97 7.61 6.91
CA ASP A 43 -3.48 8.88 6.39
C ASP A 43 -2.52 10.03 6.74
N ILE A 44 -2.05 10.07 8.00
CA ILE A 44 -1.05 11.06 8.45
C ILE A 44 0.21 10.97 7.58
N LEU A 45 0.72 9.75 7.36
CA LEU A 45 1.91 9.54 6.52
C LEU A 45 1.65 9.98 5.06
N ALA A 46 0.50 9.63 4.48
CA ALA A 46 0.14 10.05 3.13
C ALA A 46 0.11 11.58 2.99
N ARG A 47 -0.44 12.29 3.99
CA ARG A 47 -0.53 13.76 4.00
C ARG A 47 0.85 14.42 4.09
N VAL A 48 1.74 13.91 4.94
CA VAL A 48 3.12 14.39 5.03
C VAL A 48 3.83 14.22 3.69
N MET A 49 3.73 13.02 3.09
CA MET A 49 4.33 12.75 1.79
C MET A 49 3.74 13.63 0.68
N ALA A 50 2.42 13.79 0.65
CA ALA A 50 1.73 14.63 -0.34
C ALA A 50 2.23 16.09 -0.28
N GLN A 51 2.40 16.64 0.91
CA GLN A 51 2.93 17.99 1.10
C GLN A 51 4.35 18.13 0.54
N THR A 52 5.25 17.19 0.85
CA THR A 52 6.63 17.20 0.33
C THR A 52 6.66 17.02 -1.19
N MET A 53 5.86 16.11 -1.73
CA MET A 53 5.76 15.88 -3.16
C MET A 53 5.22 17.10 -3.90
N GLN A 54 4.17 17.74 -3.38
CA GLN A 54 3.62 18.96 -3.97
C GLN A 54 4.68 20.07 -4.05
N ALA A 55 5.47 20.27 -3.00
CA ALA A 55 6.55 21.26 -2.99
C ALA A 55 7.63 20.95 -4.04
N SER A 56 7.96 19.68 -4.26
CA SER A 56 8.98 19.27 -5.23
C SER A 56 8.49 19.21 -6.67
N LEU A 57 7.22 18.85 -6.89
CA LEU A 57 6.65 18.57 -8.21
C LEU A 57 5.92 19.77 -8.81
N GLY A 58 5.59 20.78 -8.01
CA GLY A 58 4.86 21.98 -8.46
C GLY A 58 3.41 21.70 -8.87
N GLN A 59 2.88 20.51 -8.60
CA GLN A 59 1.49 20.12 -8.84
C GLN A 59 0.83 19.67 -7.54
N PRO A 60 -0.48 19.92 -7.36
CA PRO A 60 -1.20 19.45 -6.18
C PRO A 60 -1.13 17.93 -6.05
N VAL A 61 -0.95 17.45 -4.82
CA VAL A 61 -1.02 16.02 -4.48
C VAL A 61 -2.16 15.84 -3.47
N VAL A 62 -3.24 15.20 -3.90
CA VAL A 62 -4.49 15.09 -3.12
C VAL A 62 -4.60 13.71 -2.50
N VAL A 63 -4.69 13.66 -1.18
CA VAL A 63 -4.87 12.40 -0.44
C VAL A 63 -6.33 11.94 -0.53
N GLU A 64 -6.53 10.70 -0.96
CA GLU A 64 -7.84 10.04 -1.00
C GLU A 64 -7.84 8.80 -0.11
N ASN A 65 -8.68 8.81 0.93
CA ASN A 65 -8.80 7.69 1.87
C ASN A 65 -9.71 6.59 1.32
N ARG A 66 -9.18 5.39 1.12
CA ARG A 66 -9.94 4.19 0.71
C ARG A 66 -9.72 3.05 1.70
N GLY A 67 -10.40 3.11 2.84
CA GLY A 67 -10.33 2.08 3.88
C GLY A 67 -11.22 0.86 3.61
N GLY A 68 -10.99 -0.23 4.36
CA GLY A 68 -11.80 -1.44 4.38
C GLY A 68 -11.10 -2.69 3.84
N ALA A 69 -11.58 -3.88 4.24
CA ALA A 69 -11.06 -5.19 3.83
C ALA A 69 -9.52 -5.31 3.89
N ALA A 70 -8.91 -4.90 5.01
CA ALA A 70 -7.45 -4.87 5.20
C ALA A 70 -6.65 -4.17 4.08
N GLY A 71 -7.26 -3.20 3.39
CA GLY A 71 -6.66 -2.40 2.33
C GLY A 71 -6.93 -2.91 0.90
N VAL A 72 -7.65 -4.03 0.72
CA VAL A 72 -8.00 -4.55 -0.62
C VAL A 72 -8.68 -3.49 -1.49
N ILE A 73 -9.60 -2.69 -0.92
CA ILE A 73 -10.35 -1.66 -1.65
C ILE A 73 -9.40 -0.60 -2.26
N ALA A 74 -8.40 -0.16 -1.50
CA ALA A 74 -7.39 0.77 -2.00
C ALA A 74 -6.50 0.11 -3.05
N THR A 75 -6.04 -1.13 -2.80
CA THR A 75 -5.18 -1.86 -3.74
C THR A 75 -5.85 -2.03 -5.10
N GLU A 76 -7.12 -2.43 -5.13
CA GLU A 76 -7.87 -2.57 -6.39
C GLU A 76 -8.11 -1.21 -7.08
N ALA A 77 -8.36 -0.15 -6.31
CA ALA A 77 -8.52 1.19 -6.86
C ALA A 77 -7.23 1.71 -7.53
N ILE A 78 -6.07 1.42 -6.93
CA ILE A 78 -4.76 1.79 -7.50
C ILE A 78 -4.49 0.95 -8.75
N ALA A 79 -4.70 -0.38 -8.70
CA ALA A 79 -4.48 -1.27 -9.84
C ALA A 79 -5.36 -0.93 -11.05
N ALA A 80 -6.59 -0.46 -10.81
CA ALA A 80 -7.53 -0.07 -11.86
C ALA A 80 -7.26 1.33 -12.45
N ALA A 81 -6.34 2.10 -11.88
CA ALA A 81 -6.05 3.45 -12.35
C ALA A 81 -5.27 3.44 -13.68
N GLN A 82 -5.31 4.56 -14.39
CA GLN A 82 -4.46 4.71 -15.58
C GLN A 82 -2.98 4.69 -15.16
N PRO A 83 -2.11 3.92 -15.83
CA PRO A 83 -0.70 3.80 -15.49
C PRO A 83 0.11 5.01 -16.00
N ASP A 84 -0.35 6.23 -15.73
CA ASP A 84 0.22 7.49 -16.19
C ASP A 84 0.93 8.29 -15.08
N GLY A 85 1.07 7.69 -13.88
CA GLY A 85 1.74 8.25 -12.72
C GLY A 85 0.94 9.29 -11.93
N HIS A 86 -0.30 9.63 -12.31
CA HIS A 86 -1.12 10.58 -11.55
C HIS A 86 -2.04 9.93 -10.53
N THR A 87 -2.04 8.60 -10.44
CA THR A 87 -2.62 7.89 -9.30
C THR A 87 -1.56 6.99 -8.72
N ILE A 88 -1.24 7.23 -7.46
CA ILE A 88 -0.30 6.45 -6.67
C ILE A 88 -0.96 6.08 -5.35
N GLY A 89 -0.34 5.16 -4.60
CA GLY A 89 -0.87 4.82 -3.29
C GLY A 89 0.16 4.18 -2.39
N ILE A 90 -0.22 4.03 -1.12
CA ILE A 90 0.62 3.40 -0.11
C ILE A 90 0.43 1.89 -0.16
N GLY A 91 1.50 1.17 -0.45
CA GLY A 91 1.60 -0.26 -0.20
C GLY A 91 1.97 -0.55 1.26
N MET A 92 1.35 -1.56 1.85
CA MET A 92 1.61 -2.06 3.20
C MET A 92 1.90 -3.57 3.14
N ILE A 93 2.42 -4.12 4.24
CA ILE A 93 2.58 -5.58 4.38
C ILE A 93 1.24 -6.29 4.14
N SER A 94 0.13 -5.75 4.65
CA SER A 94 -1.20 -6.34 4.47
C SER A 94 -1.58 -6.36 3.00
N THR A 95 -1.46 -5.23 2.30
CA THR A 95 -1.90 -5.12 0.91
C THR A 95 -1.03 -5.88 -0.08
N LEU A 96 0.29 -5.91 0.14
CA LEU A 96 1.25 -6.45 -0.83
C LEU A 96 1.71 -7.88 -0.51
N ALA A 97 1.64 -8.31 0.76
CA ALA A 97 2.15 -9.62 1.16
C ALA A 97 1.07 -10.51 1.77
N VAL A 98 0.12 -9.99 2.54
CA VAL A 98 -0.89 -10.84 3.22
C VAL A 98 -2.12 -11.06 2.35
N ASN A 99 -2.73 -9.98 1.87
CA ASN A 99 -4.02 -10.01 1.17
C ASN A 99 -4.05 -10.94 -0.04
N PRO A 100 -2.99 -11.08 -0.87
CA PRO A 100 -2.98 -12.05 -1.99
C PRO A 100 -3.23 -13.50 -1.56
N HIS A 101 -2.97 -13.85 -0.29
CA HIS A 101 -3.12 -15.21 0.23
C HIS A 101 -4.41 -15.42 1.03
N VAL A 102 -5.07 -14.35 1.50
CA VAL A 102 -6.22 -14.46 2.41
C VAL A 102 -7.49 -13.79 1.88
N TYR A 103 -7.39 -12.96 0.84
CA TYR A 103 -8.52 -12.34 0.15
C TYR A 103 -8.56 -12.73 -1.32
N ARG A 104 -9.77 -12.87 -1.87
CA ARG A 104 -9.95 -12.93 -3.31
C ARG A 104 -9.87 -11.52 -3.87
N MET A 105 -8.83 -11.25 -4.65
CA MET A 105 -8.54 -9.94 -5.24
C MET A 105 -8.51 -10.04 -6.77
N ARG A 106 -8.83 -8.93 -7.44
CA ARG A 106 -8.64 -8.78 -8.88
C ARG A 106 -7.20 -8.43 -9.25
N ALA A 107 -6.56 -7.62 -8.40
CA ALA A 107 -5.20 -7.14 -8.63
C ALA A 107 -4.16 -8.23 -8.31
N ASP A 108 -3.18 -8.39 -9.20
CA ASP A 108 -1.95 -9.15 -8.99
C ASP A 108 -0.86 -8.18 -8.49
N VAL A 109 -0.56 -8.23 -7.20
CA VAL A 109 0.39 -7.31 -6.55
C VAL A 109 1.82 -7.38 -7.11
N MET A 110 2.16 -8.48 -7.79
CA MET A 110 3.48 -8.67 -8.40
C MET A 110 3.56 -8.13 -9.83
N LYS A 111 2.42 -7.97 -10.52
CA LYS A 111 2.39 -7.59 -11.94
C LYS A 111 1.75 -6.23 -12.20
N ASP A 112 0.75 -5.86 -11.39
CA ASP A 112 -0.09 -4.69 -11.67
C ASP A 112 0.48 -3.39 -11.07
N PHE A 113 1.63 -3.44 -10.39
CA PHE A 113 2.21 -2.29 -9.68
C PHE A 113 3.68 -2.05 -10.03
N ALA A 114 3.99 -0.80 -10.40
CA ALA A 114 5.34 -0.27 -10.40
C ALA A 114 5.68 0.30 -9.01
N HIS A 115 6.60 -0.34 -8.30
CA HIS A 115 6.99 0.08 -6.94
C HIS A 115 7.93 1.29 -7.00
N ILE A 116 7.56 2.37 -6.31
CA ILE A 116 8.31 3.65 -6.34
C ILE A 116 9.43 3.66 -5.28
N GLY A 117 9.09 3.41 -4.02
CA GLY A 117 10.05 3.44 -2.92
C GLY A 117 9.43 3.21 -1.55
N MET A 118 10.26 2.85 -0.57
CA MET A 118 9.85 2.69 0.82
C MET A 118 9.81 4.06 1.51
N ILE A 119 8.66 4.44 2.03
CA ILE A 119 8.44 5.76 2.66
C ILE A 119 8.57 5.73 4.19
N ALA A 120 8.37 4.58 4.83
CA ALA A 120 8.49 4.43 6.28
C ALA A 120 8.68 2.96 6.67
N LYS A 121 9.34 2.75 7.82
CA LYS A 121 9.37 1.47 8.54
C LYS A 121 8.78 1.70 9.93
N VAL A 122 7.68 1.01 10.23
CA VAL A 122 6.96 1.18 11.49
C VAL A 122 7.13 -0.10 12.31
N PRO A 123 7.76 -0.05 13.50
CA PRO A 123 7.86 -1.22 14.37
C PRO A 123 6.48 -1.59 14.92
N MET A 124 6.23 -2.89 15.05
CA MET A 124 5.06 -3.39 15.78
C MET A 124 5.38 -3.43 17.28
N VAL A 125 4.44 -2.99 18.10
CA VAL A 125 4.58 -2.96 19.55
C VAL A 125 3.44 -3.75 20.18
N LEU A 126 3.77 -4.66 21.09
CA LEU A 126 2.77 -5.36 21.90
C LEU A 126 2.35 -4.44 23.05
N LEU A 127 1.06 -4.10 23.09
CA LEU A 127 0.46 -3.30 24.15
C LEU A 127 -0.51 -4.19 24.94
N ALA A 128 -0.39 -4.19 26.25
CA ALA A 128 -1.26 -4.90 27.16
C ALA A 128 -1.68 -3.99 28.32
N GLN A 129 -2.85 -4.24 28.88
CA GLN A 129 -3.25 -3.60 30.13
C GLN A 129 -2.27 -3.97 31.24
N HIS A 130 -1.89 -3.01 32.10
CA HIS A 130 -0.89 -3.23 33.15
C HIS A 130 -1.20 -4.45 34.03
N SER A 131 -2.46 -4.64 34.42
CA SER A 131 -2.91 -5.78 35.21
C SER A 131 -2.77 -7.14 34.51
N LEU A 132 -2.68 -7.19 33.18
CA LEU A 132 -2.48 -8.41 32.40
C LEU A 132 -1.01 -8.81 32.28
N ALA A 133 -0.08 -7.88 32.51
CA ALA A 133 1.35 -8.04 32.26
C ALA A 133 2.21 -7.76 33.50
N GLU A 134 1.72 -8.15 34.69
CA GLU A 134 2.55 -8.12 35.90
C GLU A 134 3.82 -8.96 35.67
N GLY A 135 4.99 -8.37 35.92
CA GLY A 135 6.28 -9.02 35.58
C GLY A 135 6.63 -8.96 34.09
N GLY A 136 5.98 -8.10 33.30
CA GLY A 136 6.29 -7.86 31.89
C GLY A 136 5.84 -9.00 30.97
N LEU A 137 6.58 -9.20 29.87
CA LEU A 137 6.24 -10.17 28.83
C LEU A 137 6.17 -11.61 29.36
N ALA A 138 7.08 -11.99 30.25
CA ALA A 138 7.12 -13.34 30.81
C ALA A 138 5.86 -13.64 31.64
N GLY A 139 5.45 -12.70 32.50
CA GLY A 139 4.23 -12.83 33.30
C GLY A 139 2.97 -12.83 32.44
N PHE A 140 2.93 -11.99 31.38
CA PHE A 140 1.85 -12.01 30.40
C PHE A 140 1.71 -13.39 29.72
N ILE A 141 2.81 -13.98 29.24
CA ILE A 141 2.80 -15.31 28.60
C ILE A 141 2.35 -16.38 29.61
N ALA A 142 2.87 -16.36 30.83
CA ALA A 142 2.48 -17.31 31.87
C ALA A 142 0.98 -17.25 32.16
N ARG A 143 0.42 -16.04 32.27
CA ARG A 143 -1.02 -15.84 32.47
C ARG A 143 -1.85 -16.33 31.28
N ALA A 144 -1.43 -16.00 30.06
CA ALA A 144 -2.13 -16.44 28.85
C ALA A 144 -2.09 -17.97 28.66
N LYS A 145 -1.01 -18.65 29.09
CA LYS A 145 -0.95 -20.12 29.13
C LYS A 145 -1.90 -20.74 30.14
N ALA A 146 -2.01 -20.13 31.32
CA ALA A 146 -2.86 -20.63 32.41
C ALA A 146 -4.37 -20.49 32.12
N ALA A 147 -4.75 -19.55 31.26
CA ALA A 147 -6.14 -19.24 30.95
C ALA A 147 -6.36 -19.05 29.43
N PRO A 148 -6.27 -20.13 28.63
CA PRO A 148 -6.45 -20.05 27.18
C PRO A 148 -7.83 -19.50 26.81
N ASP A 149 -7.91 -18.72 25.75
CA ASP A 149 -9.15 -18.16 25.18
C ASP A 149 -9.92 -17.20 26.12
N THR A 150 -9.33 -16.78 27.25
CA THR A 150 -9.93 -15.81 28.18
C THR A 150 -9.48 -14.37 27.94
N ILE A 151 -8.31 -14.18 27.32
CA ILE A 151 -7.77 -12.86 27.00
C ILE A 151 -8.09 -12.54 25.55
N THR A 152 -8.65 -11.36 25.30
CA THR A 152 -8.92 -10.85 23.96
C THR A 152 -7.76 -9.98 23.45
N TYR A 153 -7.57 -9.89 22.13
CA TYR A 153 -6.67 -8.93 21.50
C TYR A 153 -7.34 -8.21 20.33
N GLY A 154 -7.03 -6.94 20.18
CA GLY A 154 -7.54 -6.08 19.11
C GLY A 154 -6.67 -6.10 17.85
N SER A 155 -7.25 -5.76 16.69
CA SER A 155 -6.52 -5.53 15.44
C SER A 155 -7.26 -4.58 14.50
N ALA A 156 -6.64 -4.17 13.39
CA ALA A 156 -7.31 -3.45 12.29
C ALA A 156 -8.14 -4.36 11.36
N GLY A 157 -8.53 -5.54 11.81
CA GLY A 157 -9.25 -6.55 11.02
C GLY A 157 -8.40 -7.78 10.72
N ALA A 158 -9.07 -8.85 10.32
CA ALA A 158 -8.42 -10.06 9.82
C ALA A 158 -7.49 -9.72 8.63
N GLY A 159 -6.33 -10.39 8.55
CA GLY A 159 -5.32 -10.10 7.54
C GLY A 159 -4.49 -8.81 7.71
N SER A 160 -4.81 -7.95 8.69
CA SER A 160 -3.98 -6.75 8.95
C SER A 160 -2.59 -7.11 9.50
N ASN A 161 -1.60 -6.22 9.35
CA ASN A 161 -0.23 -6.44 9.83
C ASN A 161 -0.18 -6.82 11.31
N VAL A 162 -0.95 -6.12 12.14
CA VAL A 162 -1.02 -6.38 13.59
C VAL A 162 -1.75 -7.68 13.91
N HIS A 163 -2.70 -8.11 13.07
CA HIS A 163 -3.34 -9.42 13.23
C HIS A 163 -2.38 -10.56 12.92
N ILE A 164 -1.65 -10.48 11.80
CA ILE A 164 -0.64 -11.48 11.43
C ILE A 164 0.51 -11.50 12.43
N GLY A 165 0.98 -10.33 12.87
CA GLY A 165 2.00 -10.23 13.92
C GLY A 165 1.56 -10.87 15.23
N MET A 166 0.30 -10.67 15.63
CA MET A 166 -0.26 -11.35 16.81
C MET A 166 -0.35 -12.86 16.61
N ILE A 167 -0.84 -13.36 15.48
CA ILE A 167 -0.88 -14.82 15.20
C ILE A 167 0.52 -15.43 15.35
N ALA A 168 1.54 -14.83 14.71
CA ALA A 168 2.91 -15.31 14.80
C ALA A 168 3.44 -15.30 16.25
N PHE A 169 3.09 -14.27 17.03
CA PHE A 169 3.44 -14.19 18.44
C PHE A 169 2.74 -15.27 19.29
N LEU A 170 1.43 -15.49 19.10
CA LEU A 170 0.65 -16.50 19.81
C LEU A 170 1.23 -17.91 19.55
N GLU A 171 1.57 -18.19 18.30
CA GLU A 171 2.21 -19.45 17.88
C GLU A 171 3.59 -19.63 18.54
N ALA A 172 4.46 -18.62 18.43
CA ALA A 172 5.80 -18.67 19.01
C ALA A 172 5.80 -18.79 20.55
N ALA A 173 4.84 -18.15 21.22
CA ALA A 173 4.70 -18.21 22.67
C ALA A 173 3.93 -19.45 23.16
N GLY A 174 3.25 -20.17 22.25
CA GLY A 174 2.39 -21.32 22.58
C GLY A 174 1.20 -20.92 23.45
N ILE A 175 0.52 -19.82 23.11
CA ILE A 175 -0.66 -19.29 23.83
C ILE A 175 -1.86 -19.14 22.90
N LYS A 176 -3.07 -19.07 23.48
CA LYS A 176 -4.32 -18.85 22.74
C LYS A 176 -5.09 -17.68 23.31
N MET A 177 -5.56 -16.82 22.42
CA MET A 177 -6.27 -15.58 22.74
C MET A 177 -7.38 -15.34 21.72
N VAL A 178 -8.43 -14.62 22.12
CA VAL A 178 -9.60 -14.35 21.26
C VAL A 178 -9.38 -13.08 20.45
N HIS A 179 -9.50 -13.19 19.13
CA HIS A 179 -9.34 -12.05 18.21
C HIS A 179 -10.60 -11.17 18.16
N VAL A 180 -10.43 -9.85 18.29
CA VAL A 180 -11.49 -8.85 18.14
C VAL A 180 -11.10 -7.85 17.04
N PRO A 181 -11.73 -7.89 15.85
CA PRO A 181 -11.40 -6.98 14.75
C PRO A 181 -12.05 -5.60 14.91
N TYR A 182 -11.28 -4.53 14.66
CA TYR A 182 -11.73 -3.14 14.58
C TYR A 182 -11.51 -2.57 13.18
N ARG A 183 -12.00 -1.35 12.92
CA ARG A 183 -11.83 -0.64 11.63
C ARG A 183 -10.43 -0.01 11.45
N GLY A 184 -9.56 -0.10 12.46
CA GLY A 184 -8.20 0.44 12.49
C GLY A 184 -7.43 -0.05 13.72
N SER A 185 -6.11 0.16 13.76
CA SER A 185 -5.22 -0.31 14.85
C SER A 185 -4.80 0.78 15.83
N GLY A 186 -5.35 1.98 15.72
CA GLY A 186 -4.99 3.18 16.48
C GLY A 186 -5.58 4.42 15.85
#